data_AF-A0AAV6CZF4-F1
#
_entry.id   AF-A0AAV6CZF4-F1
#
_cell.length_a   1.000
_cell.length_b   1.000
_cell.length_c   1.000
_cell.angle_alpha   90.00
_cell.angle_beta   90.00
_cell.angle_gamma   90.00
#
_symmetry.space_group_name_H-M   'P 1'
#
loop_
_entity.id
_entity.type
_entity.pdbx_description
1 polymer ?
#
loop_
_entity_poly.entity_id
_entity_poly.type
_entity_poly.pdbx_seq_one_letter_code
_entity_poly.pdbx_strand_id
1 'polypeptide(L)'
;MTVREHRLRQLALDRCLQLLEEAQVGGRTRVDGPLGTSLRRHLDRAGVIADHRLEGRRVDRVLDDIFALQAQLLGQAPEDRRQRNGS
;
A
#
# COMPACT_ATOMS: atom_id res chain seq x y z
N MET A 1 16.97 -12.48 -3.86
CA MET A 1 15.52 -12.39 -4.15
C MET A 1 15.27 -13.06 -5.50
N THR A 2 14.43 -14.08 -5.54
CA THR A 2 14.10 -14.80 -6.79
C THR A 2 12.99 -14.07 -7.54
N VAL A 3 12.94 -14.24 -8.87
CA VAL A 3 11.87 -13.70 -9.73
C VAL A 3 10.47 -14.12 -9.22
N ARG A 4 10.37 -15.32 -8.64
CA ARG A 4 9.14 -15.84 -8.05
C ARG A 4 8.71 -15.04 -6.81
N GLU A 5 9.63 -14.75 -5.90
CA GLU A 5 9.33 -13.93 -4.71
C GLU A 5 8.92 -12.52 -5.10
N HIS A 6 9.60 -11.93 -6.09
CA HIS A 6 9.25 -10.61 -6.62
C HIS A 6 7.81 -10.59 -7.17
N ARG A 7 7.46 -11.59 -7.99
CA ARG A 7 6.11 -11.72 -8.55
C ARG A 7 5.04 -11.93 -7.48
N LEU A 8 5.33 -12.71 -6.44
CA LEU A 8 4.40 -12.92 -5.33
C LEU A 8 4.14 -11.64 -4.55
N ARG A 9 5.16 -10.81 -4.33
CA ARG A 9 5.01 -9.50 -3.67
C ARG A 9 4.18 -8.54 -4.51
N GLN A 10 4.44 -8.46 -5.81
CA GLN A 10 3.63 -7.65 -6.73
C GLN A 10 2.15 -8.06 -6.68
N LEU A 11 1.88 -9.36 -6.80
CA LEU A 11 0.51 -9.89 -6.72
C LEU A 11 -0.18 -9.53 -5.40
N ALA A 12 0.57 -9.53 -4.30
CA ALA A 12 0.03 -9.16 -3.00
C ALA A 12 -0.31 -7.66 -2.92
N LEU A 13 0.51 -6.79 -3.52
CA LEU A 13 0.22 -5.35 -3.60
C LEU A 13 -0.96 -5.05 -4.54
N ASP A 14 -1.07 -5.73 -5.68
CA ASP A 14 -2.21 -5.59 -6.59
C ASP A 14 -3.54 -5.94 -5.89
N ARG A 15 -3.52 -6.97 -5.03
CA ARG A 15 -4.71 -7.30 -4.21
C ARG A 15 -5.05 -6.23 -3.19
N CYS A 16 -4.06 -5.52 -2.65
CA CYS A 16 -4.33 -4.37 -1.78
C CYS A 16 -5.00 -3.24 -2.55
N LEU A 17 -4.51 -2.95 -3.77
CA LEU A 17 -5.10 -1.92 -4.64
C LEU A 17 -6.56 -2.23 -4.96
N GLN A 18 -6.85 -3.48 -5.35
CA GLN A 18 -8.21 -3.89 -5.67
C GLN A 18 -9.18 -3.66 -4.48
N LEU A 19 -8.77 -4.05 -3.26
CA LEU A 19 -9.59 -3.86 -2.06
C LEU A 19 -9.85 -2.37 -1.74
N LEU A 20 -8.87 -1.51 -2.00
CA LEU A 20 -9.00 -0.06 -1.77
C LEU A 20 -9.87 0.58 -2.85
N GLU A 21 -9.74 0.17 -4.11
CA GLU A 21 -10.58 0.64 -5.21
C GLU A 21 -12.05 0.26 -4.97
N GLU A 22 -12.32 -1.00 -4.62
CA GLU A 22 -13.67 -1.47 -4.25
C GLU A 22 -14.26 -0.62 -3.10
N ALA A 23 -13.42 -0.27 -2.11
CA ALA A 23 -13.82 0.61 -1.02
C ALA A 23 -14.13 2.04 -1.48
N GLN A 24 -13.31 2.62 -2.38
CA GLN A 24 -13.55 3.96 -2.93
C GLN A 24 -14.82 4.01 -3.79
N VAL A 25 -15.02 3.03 -4.67
CA VAL A 25 -16.23 2.90 -5.50
C VAL A 25 -17.46 2.74 -4.61
N GLY A 26 -17.34 2.02 -3.49
CA GLY A 26 -18.37 1.93 -2.46
C GLY A 26 -18.54 3.19 -1.59
N GLY A 27 -17.85 4.29 -1.88
CA GLY A 27 -17.95 5.57 -1.16
C GLY A 27 -17.20 5.63 0.17
N ARG A 28 -16.36 4.62 0.51
CA ARG A 28 -15.61 4.60 1.77
C ARG A 28 -14.40 5.53 1.68
N THR A 29 -14.38 6.55 2.53
CA THR A 29 -13.24 7.47 2.63
C THR A 29 -12.14 6.96 3.57
N ARG A 30 -12.48 6.07 4.51
CA ARG A 30 -11.58 5.55 5.54
C ARG A 30 -11.58 4.03 5.55
N VAL A 31 -10.44 3.47 5.94
CA VAL A 31 -10.27 2.03 6.15
C VAL A 31 -11.01 1.63 7.42
N ASP A 32 -11.99 0.73 7.29
CA ASP A 32 -12.67 0.10 8.42
C ASP A 32 -11.90 -1.13 8.92
N GLY A 33 -12.37 -1.73 10.02
CA GLY A 33 -11.74 -2.91 10.62
C GLY A 33 -11.60 -4.10 9.64
N PRO A 34 -12.67 -4.49 8.92
CA PRO A 34 -12.60 -5.57 7.93
C PRO A 34 -11.62 -5.28 6.79
N LEU A 35 -11.66 -4.09 6.20
CA LEU A 35 -10.75 -3.69 5.13
C LEU A 35 -9.30 -3.65 5.64
N GLY A 36 -9.08 -3.07 6.81
CA GLY A 36 -7.75 -3.01 7.44
C GLY A 36 -7.15 -4.39 7.72
N THR A 37 -7.98 -5.34 8.16
CA THR A 37 -7.56 -6.74 8.38
C THR A 37 -7.17 -7.41 7.07
N SER A 38 -7.96 -7.23 6.01
CA SER A 38 -7.66 -7.79 4.69
C SER A 38 -6.39 -7.18 4.09
N LEU A 39 -6.24 -5.86 4.12
CA LEU A 39 -5.04 -5.17 3.65
C LEU A 39 -3.79 -5.65 4.38
N ARG A 40 -3.85 -5.79 5.71
CA ARG A 40 -2.72 -6.25 6.51
C ARG A 40 -2.26 -7.66 6.12
N ARG A 41 -3.18 -8.59 5.82
CA ARG A 41 -2.81 -9.93 5.34
C ARG A 41 -2.07 -9.91 4.01
N HIS A 42 -2.44 -9.00 3.11
CA HIS A 42 -1.78 -8.88 1.81
C HIS A 42 -0.44 -8.12 1.91
N LEU A 43 -0.35 -7.07 2.72
CA LEU A 43 0.91 -6.36 2.98
C LEU A 43 1.96 -7.26 3.64
N ASP A 44 1.55 -8.10 4.60
CA ASP A 44 2.43 -9.09 5.22
C ASP A 44 3.00 -10.07 4.18
N ARG A 45 2.16 -10.56 3.25
CA ARG A 45 2.59 -11.39 2.10
C ARG A 45 3.51 -10.65 1.13
N ALA A 46 3.38 -9.33 1.03
CA ALA A 46 4.30 -8.49 0.26
C ALA A 46 5.65 -8.27 0.98
N GLY A 47 5.81 -8.77 2.22
CA GLY A 47 6.98 -8.54 3.06
C GLY A 47 6.99 -7.13 3.69
N VAL A 48 5.83 -6.47 3.72
CA VAL A 48 5.65 -5.15 4.32
C VAL A 48 5.01 -5.34 5.69
N ILE A 49 5.82 -5.16 6.73
CA ILE A 49 5.31 -5.13 8.10
C ILE A 49 4.62 -3.79 8.29
N ALA A 50 3.28 -3.80 8.29
CA ALA A 50 2.49 -2.63 8.66
C ALA A 50 2.62 -2.42 10.17
N ASP A 51 3.70 -1.74 10.57
CA ASP A 51 3.98 -1.38 11.96
C ASP A 51 2.84 -0.50 12.53
N HIS A 52 2.17 0.24 11.65
CA HIS A 52 1.07 1.15 11.99
C HIS A 52 -0.30 0.54 11.68
N ARG A 53 -1.30 0.85 12.53
CA ARG A 53 -2.69 0.43 12.34
C ARG A 53 -3.28 1.09 11.09
N LEU A 54 -3.79 0.28 10.16
CA LEU A 54 -4.42 0.74 8.91
C LEU A 54 -5.84 1.28 9.13
N GLU A 55 -6.55 0.73 10.12
CA GLU A 55 -7.91 1.16 10.46
C GLU A 55 -7.96 2.65 10.81
N GLY A 56 -8.97 3.35 10.28
CA GLY A 56 -9.16 4.78 10.45
C GLY A 56 -8.33 5.64 9.50
N ARG A 57 -7.32 5.08 8.81
CA ARG A 57 -6.57 5.82 7.78
C ARG A 57 -7.45 6.12 6.58
N ARG A 58 -7.15 7.24 5.92
CA ARG A 58 -7.80 7.62 4.66
C ARG A 58 -7.39 6.64 3.56
N VAL A 59 -8.37 6.20 2.78
CA VAL A 59 -8.14 5.27 1.67
C VAL A 59 -7.17 5.86 0.64
N ASP A 60 -7.27 7.16 0.35
CA ASP A 60 -6.33 7.86 -0.56
C ASP A 60 -4.86 7.75 -0.11
N ARG A 61 -4.61 7.91 1.20
CA ARG A 61 -3.27 7.85 1.76
C ARG A 61 -2.70 6.43 1.77
N VAL A 62 -3.55 5.43 1.96
CA VAL A 62 -3.11 4.04 1.91
C VAL A 62 -2.80 3.61 0.47
N LEU A 63 -3.54 4.14 -0.52
CA LEU A 63 -3.22 3.97 -1.94
C LEU A 63 -1.85 4.57 -2.29
N ASP A 64 -1.59 5.82 -1.89
CA ASP A 64 -0.27 6.46 -2.08
C ASP A 64 0.87 5.62 -1.51
N ASP A 65 0.70 5.08 -0.29
CA ASP A 65 1.70 4.24 0.37
C ASP A 65 1.95 2.94 -0.44
N ILE A 66 0.90 2.31 -0.99
CA ILE A 66 1.05 1.10 -1.82
C ILE A 66 1.73 1.42 -3.15
N PHE A 67 1.41 2.53 -3.80
CA PHE A 67 2.10 2.94 -5.02
C PHE A 67 3.58 3.21 -4.76
N ALA A 68 3.92 3.85 -3.63
CA ALA A 68 5.31 4.05 -3.22
C ALA A 68 6.03 2.71 -2.99
N LEU A 69 5.35 1.69 -2.45
CA LEU A 69 5.91 0.35 -2.26
C LEU A 69 6.11 -0.39 -3.59
N GLN A 70 5.18 -0.26 -4.54
CA GLN A 70 5.32 -0.83 -5.89
C GLN A 70 6.47 -0.16 -6.66
N ALA A 71 6.59 1.16 -6.58
CA ALA A 71 7.68 1.91 -7.21
C ALA A 71 9.05 1.46 -6.67
N GLN A 72 9.19 1.35 -5.33
CA GLN A 72 10.39 0.81 -4.69
C GLN A 72 10.72 -0.60 -5.16
N LEU A 73 9.72 -1.48 -5.30
CA LEU A 73 9.92 -2.84 -5.82
C LEU A 73 10.42 -2.84 -7.27
N LEU A 74 9.94 -1.91 -8.11
CA LEU A 74 10.39 -1.74 -9.49
C LEU A 74 11.76 -1.06 -9.61
N GLY A 75 12.40 -0.72 -8.49
CA GLY A 75 13.65 0.06 -8.48
C GLY A 75 13.44 1.53 -8.87
N GLN A 76 12.19 1.97 -8.99
CA GLN A 76 11.81 3.37 -9.16
C GLN A 76 11.63 3.95 -7.76
N ALA A 77 12.72 4.34 -7.11
CA ALA A 77 12.60 5.08 -5.86
C ALA A 77 11.75 6.33 -6.12
N PRO A 78 10.75 6.65 -5.27
CA PRO A 78 10.10 7.95 -5.35
C PRO A 78 11.21 8.98 -5.22
N GLU A 79 11.34 9.85 -6.23
CA GLU A 79 12.28 10.96 -6.18
C GLU A 79 12.18 11.62 -4.81
N ASP A 80 13.31 11.68 -4.13
CA ASP A 80 13.46 12.14 -2.76
C ASP A 80 12.75 13.50 -2.60
N ARG A 81 11.49 13.48 -2.15
CA ARG A 81 10.73 14.69 -1.83
C ARG A 81 11.19 15.23 -0.46
N ARG A 82 12.51 15.27 -0.24
CA ARG A 82 13.16 15.99 0.85
C ARG A 82 14.01 17.13 0.29
N GLN A 83 13.37 18.11 -0.35
CA GLN A 83 13.87 19.48 -0.31
C GLN A 83 12.82 20.48 -0.75
N ARG A 84 11.98 20.89 0.21
CA ARG A 84 11.45 22.26 0.33
C ARG A 84 10.86 22.43 1.73
N ASN A 85 11.71 22.29 2.74
CA ASN A 85 11.52 23.09 3.94
C ASN A 85 11.93 24.51 3.57
N GLY A 86 11.11 25.46 3.97
CA GLY A 86 11.17 26.86 3.57
C GLY A 86 12.52 27.52 3.84
N SER A 87 12.87 28.41 2.92
CA SER A 87 13.60 29.64 3.21
C SER A 87 12.68 30.80 2.89
#